data_AF-G1WC09-F1
#
_entry.id   AF-G1WC09-F1
#
_cell.length_a   1.000
_cell.length_b   1.000
_cell.length_c   1.000
_cell.angle_alpha   90.00
_cell.angle_beta   90.00
_cell.angle_gamma   90.00
#
_symmetry.space_group_name_H-M   'P 1'
#
loop_
_entity.id
_entity.type
_entity.pdbx_description
1 polymer ?
#
loop_
_entity_poly.entity_id
_entity_poly.type
_entity_poly.pdbx_seq_one_letter_code
_entity_poly.pdbx_strand_id
1 'polypeptide(L)'
;MKATIPFIRERFEQFNAQMFGGQLPQLPIRLSHARTFVGMCTFKRRRLLGGGMENYDFKLQISTQIDLSECELEDTIIHEMIHYYIGVHQWRDTSAHGRLFRQMMN
;
A
#
# COMPACT_ATOMS: atom_id res chain seq x y z
N MET A 1 9.74 16.94 -3.29
CA MET A 1 8.53 17.47 -2.62
C MET A 1 8.35 16.79 -1.27
N LYS A 2 7.68 17.45 -0.32
CA LYS A 2 7.33 16.79 0.96
C LYS A 2 5.98 16.08 0.80
N ALA A 3 5.93 14.80 1.17
CA ALA A 3 4.70 14.04 1.17
C ALA A 3 3.69 14.64 2.15
N THR A 4 2.45 14.85 1.71
CA THR A 4 1.35 15.35 2.55
C THR A 4 0.18 14.37 2.51
N ILE A 5 -0.60 14.29 3.59
CA ILE A 5 -1.77 13.42 3.66
C ILE A 5 -2.80 13.73 2.55
N PRO A 6 -3.13 15.00 2.24
CA PRO A 6 -4.04 15.32 1.15
C PRO A 6 -3.56 14.80 -0.21
N PHE A 7 -2.29 15.03 -0.54
CA PHE A 7 -1.70 14.53 -1.78
C PHE A 7 -1.76 13.00 -1.87
N ILE A 8 -1.34 12.30 -0.81
CA ILE A 8 -1.35 10.83 -0.80
C ILE A 8 -2.78 10.30 -0.95
N ARG A 9 -3.77 10.95 -0.31
CA ARG A 9 -5.18 10.55 -0.40
C ARG A 9 -5.73 10.76 -1.81
N GLU A 10 -5.48 11.90 -2.41
CA GLU A 10 -5.89 12.22 -3.78
C GLU A 10 -5.31 11.19 -4.77
N ARG A 11 -4.01 10.92 -4.68
CA ARG A 11 -3.34 9.93 -5.53
C ARG A 11 -3.83 8.51 -5.27
N PHE A 12 -4.10 8.14 -4.02
CA PHE A 12 -4.70 6.85 -3.70
C PHE A 12 -6.06 6.67 -4.39
N GLU A 13 -6.94 7.68 -4.33
CA GLU A 13 -8.26 7.62 -4.97
C GLU A 13 -8.14 7.55 -6.50
N GLN A 14 -7.27 8.38 -7.08
CA GLN A 14 -6.99 8.40 -8.51
C GLN A 14 -6.48 7.04 -8.99
N PHE A 15 -5.44 6.50 -8.36
CA PHE A 15 -4.85 5.22 -8.77
C PHE A 15 -5.79 4.05 -8.46
N ASN A 16 -6.59 4.11 -7.40
CA ASN A 16 -7.60 3.10 -7.12
C ASN A 16 -8.59 2.99 -8.29
N ALA A 17 -9.08 4.13 -8.78
CA ALA A 17 -9.99 4.17 -9.93
C ALA A 17 -9.30 3.69 -11.22
N GLN A 18 -8.07 4.15 -11.49
CA GLN A 18 -7.37 3.90 -12.76
C GLN A 18 -6.77 2.49 -12.87
N MET A 19 -6.23 1.95 -11.78
CA MET A 19 -5.39 0.74 -11.79
C MET A 19 -6.03 -0.44 -11.06
N PHE A 20 -6.88 -0.18 -10.06
CA PHE A 20 -7.48 -1.21 -9.21
C PHE A 20 -9.00 -1.32 -9.34
N GLY A 21 -9.59 -0.66 -10.35
CA GLY A 21 -11.02 -0.71 -10.66
C GLY A 21 -11.93 -0.19 -9.53
N GLY A 22 -11.40 0.67 -8.65
CA GLY A 22 -12.12 1.19 -7.48
C GLY A 22 -12.35 0.16 -6.37
N GLN A 23 -11.65 -0.98 -6.40
CA GLN A 23 -11.89 -2.10 -5.49
C GLN A 23 -11.20 -1.94 -4.12
N LEU A 24 -10.23 -1.03 -3.99
CA LEU A 24 -9.51 -0.83 -2.73
C LEU A 24 -10.36 -0.02 -1.74
N PRO A 25 -10.68 -0.58 -0.56
CA PRO A 25 -11.33 0.19 0.49
C PRO A 25 -10.45 1.35 0.96
N GLN A 26 -11.09 2.42 1.44
CA GLN A 26 -10.37 3.50 2.09
C GLN A 26 -9.67 2.99 3.36
N LEU A 27 -8.46 3.48 3.61
CA LEU A 27 -7.68 3.09 4.77
C LEU A 27 -6.96 4.29 5.42
N PRO A 28 -6.56 4.19 6.69
CA PRO A 28 -5.79 5.24 7.35
C PRO A 28 -4.43 5.49 6.68
N ILE A 29 -4.20 6.73 6.25
CA ILE A 29 -2.92 7.23 5.73
C ILE A 29 -2.19 7.96 6.86
N ARG A 30 -0.90 7.64 7.04
CA ARG A 30 -0.04 8.25 8.07
C ARG A 30 1.27 8.72 7.47
N LEU A 31 1.77 9.82 8.00
CA LEU A 31 3.15 10.23 7.80
C LEU A 31 4.00 9.67 8.94
N SER A 32 5.23 9.26 8.63
CA SER A 32 6.19 8.77 9.62
C SER A 32 7.53 9.49 9.48
N HIS A 33 8.37 9.39 10.52
CA HIS A 33 9.76 9.84 10.49
C HIS A 33 10.75 8.66 10.34
N ALA A 34 10.35 7.58 9.67
CA ALA A 34 11.18 6.39 9.52
C ALA A 34 12.33 6.61 8.53
N ARG A 35 13.51 6.05 8.84
CA ARG A 35 14.67 6.07 7.92
C ARG A 35 14.89 4.74 7.19
N THR A 36 14.16 3.70 7.59
CA THR A 36 14.33 2.33 7.11
C THR A 36 13.40 1.96 5.95
N PHE A 37 12.41 2.80 5.65
CA PHE A 37 11.49 2.60 4.54
C PHE A 37 11.03 3.95 3.97
N VAL A 38 10.64 3.93 2.68
CA VAL A 38 10.05 5.07 1.97
C VAL A 38 8.53 5.06 2.14
N GLY A 39 7.90 3.95 1.75
CA GLY A 39 6.49 3.63 2.01
C GLY A 39 6.36 2.33 2.77
N MET A 40 5.19 2.11 3.40
CA MET A 40 4.85 0.83 4.00
C MET A 40 3.33 0.63 4.14
N CYS A 41 2.84 -0.48 3.60
CA CYS A 41 1.52 -1.03 3.85
C CYS A 41 1.58 -1.99 5.05
N THR A 42 1.03 -1.56 6.18
CA THR A 42 0.99 -2.37 7.41
C THR A 42 -0.41 -2.94 7.64
N PHE A 43 -0.49 -4.12 8.24
CA PHE A 43 -1.75 -4.78 8.60
C PHE A 43 -1.56 -5.69 9.80
N LYS A 44 -2.66 -6.10 10.42
CA LYS A 44 -2.70 -7.14 11.45
C LYS A 44 -3.08 -8.48 10.82
N ARG A 45 -2.69 -9.56 11.49
CA ARG A 45 -3.05 -10.94 11.11
C ARG A 45 -3.90 -11.58 12.20
N ARG A 46 -4.95 -12.30 11.81
CA ARG A 46 -5.74 -13.14 12.72
C ARG A 46 -6.01 -14.51 12.11
N ARG A 47 -6.15 -15.50 12.97
CA ARG A 47 -6.60 -16.84 12.57
C ARG A 47 -8.12 -16.88 12.57
N LEU A 48 -8.71 -17.35 11.48
CA LEU A 48 -10.15 -17.54 11.35
C LEU A 48 -10.56 -18.87 12.01
N LEU A 49 -11.81 -18.94 12.45
CA LEU A 49 -12.37 -20.14 13.10
C LEU A 49 -12.30 -21.41 12.22
N GLY A 50 -12.24 -21.24 10.89
CA GLY A 50 -12.06 -22.32 9.91
C GLY A 50 -10.61 -22.67 9.55
N GLY A 51 -9.61 -22.18 10.28
CA GLY A 51 -8.20 -22.54 10.08
C GLY A 51 -7.42 -21.70 9.06
N GLY A 52 -8.05 -20.69 8.44
CA GLY A 52 -7.39 -19.70 7.59
C GLY A 52 -6.69 -18.58 8.36
N MET A 53 -5.84 -17.82 7.68
CA MET A 53 -5.26 -16.57 8.17
C MET A 53 -5.82 -15.41 7.36
N GLU A 54 -6.14 -14.31 8.02
CA GLU A 54 -6.67 -13.11 7.40
C GLU A 54 -5.82 -11.89 7.79
N ASN A 55 -5.47 -11.09 6.80
CA ASN A 55 -4.89 -9.76 6.96
C ASN A 55 -6.02 -8.73 7.10
N TYR A 56 -5.94 -7.84 8.10
CA TYR A 56 -6.96 -6.81 8.39
C TYR A 56 -6.33 -5.56 9.03
N ASP A 57 -7.11 -4.49 9.24
CA ASP A 57 -6.64 -3.23 9.86
C ASP A 57 -5.42 -2.61 9.12
N PHE A 58 -5.57 -2.53 7.79
CA PHE A 58 -4.55 -2.00 6.88
C PHE A 58 -4.30 -0.51 7.11
N LYS A 59 -3.05 -0.07 6.96
CA LYS A 59 -2.62 1.33 7.04
C LYS A 59 -1.51 1.61 6.03
N LEU A 60 -1.58 2.75 5.37
CA LEU A 60 -0.56 3.24 4.43
C LEU A 60 0.30 4.26 5.18
N GLN A 61 1.61 4.03 5.19
CA GLN A 61 2.56 4.91 5.85
C GLN A 61 3.58 5.40 4.83
N ILE A 62 3.83 6.71 4.80
CA ILE A 62 4.89 7.30 3.97
C ILE A 62 5.87 8.02 4.89
N SER A 63 7.16 7.81 4.67
CA SER A 63 8.21 8.53 5.41
C SER A 63 8.37 9.96 4.89
N THR A 64 8.50 10.88 5.83
CA THR A 64 8.81 12.30 5.59
C THR A 64 10.30 12.61 5.78
N GLN A 65 11.13 11.61 6.09
CA GLN A 65 12.58 11.77 6.22
C GLN A 65 13.33 11.70 4.89
N ILE A 66 12.65 11.27 3.83
CA ILE A 66 13.23 11.06 2.51
C ILE A 66 12.57 12.06 1.57
N ASP A 67 13.37 12.94 0.99
CA ASP A 67 12.88 13.88 -0.02
C ASP A 67 12.75 13.14 -1.34
N LEU A 68 11.50 12.93 -1.77
CA LEU A 68 11.16 12.28 -3.03
C LEU A 68 10.69 13.33 -4.03
N SER A 69 10.98 13.14 -5.31
CA SER A 69 10.23 13.79 -6.38
C SER A 69 8.75 13.36 -6.37
N GLU A 70 7.90 14.06 -7.12
CA GLU A 70 6.49 13.69 -7.25
C GLU A 70 6.32 12.29 -7.84
N CYS A 71 7.06 12.00 -8.92
CA CYS A 71 7.06 10.68 -9.55
C CYS A 71 7.48 9.57 -8.57
N GLU A 72 8.56 9.78 -7.81
CA GLU A 72 9.01 8.78 -6.82
C GLU A 72 7.99 8.57 -5.69
N LEU A 73 7.27 9.62 -5.29
CA LEU A 73 6.21 9.53 -4.30
C LEU A 73 4.99 8.79 -4.87
N GLU A 74 4.60 9.07 -6.11
CA GLU A 74 3.54 8.34 -6.83
C GLU A 74 3.89 6.85 -6.98
N ASP A 75 5.11 6.54 -7.43
CA ASP A 75 5.62 5.16 -7.54
C ASP A 75 5.57 4.45 -6.18
N THR A 76 5.96 5.13 -5.11
CA THR A 76 5.87 4.60 -3.75
C THR A 76 4.41 4.32 -3.35
N ILE A 77 3.47 5.22 -3.68
CA ILE A 77 2.06 5.01 -3.38
C ILE A 77 1.52 3.79 -4.14
N ILE A 78 1.80 3.69 -5.44
CA ILE A 78 1.38 2.55 -6.27
C ILE A 78 1.96 1.24 -5.72
N HIS A 79 3.25 1.23 -5.37
CA HIS A 79 3.92 0.09 -4.77
C HIS A 79 3.18 -0.44 -3.53
N GLU A 80 2.87 0.45 -2.59
CA GLU A 80 2.15 0.08 -1.37
C GLU A 80 0.68 -0.29 -1.64
N MET A 81 0.05 0.30 -2.66
CA MET A 81 -1.30 -0.07 -3.10
C MET A 81 -1.35 -1.48 -3.69
N ILE A 82 -0.31 -1.94 -4.39
CA ILE A 82 -0.22 -3.33 -4.86
C ILE A 82 -0.15 -4.29 -3.67
N HIS A 83 0.69 -4.00 -2.67
CA HIS A 83 0.71 -4.77 -1.41
C HIS A 83 -0.66 -4.80 -0.74
N TYR A 84 -1.34 -3.65 -0.71
CA TYR A 84 -2.68 -3.56 -0.15
C TYR A 84 -3.71 -4.39 -0.93
N TYR A 85 -3.68 -4.33 -2.27
CA TYR A 85 -4.59 -5.06 -3.15
C TYR A 85 -4.49 -6.58 -2.96
N ILE A 86 -3.27 -7.10 -3.00
CA ILE A 86 -3.00 -8.53 -2.72
C ILE A 86 -3.46 -8.89 -1.31
N GLY A 87 -3.18 -8.01 -0.34
CA GLY A 87 -3.54 -8.19 1.07
C GLY A 87 -5.04 -8.28 1.31
N VAL A 88 -5.83 -7.35 0.77
CA VAL A 88 -7.31 -7.31 0.90
C VAL A 88 -7.96 -8.55 0.31
N HIS A 89 -7.46 -9.02 -0.82
CA HIS A 89 -7.97 -10.22 -1.48
C HIS A 89 -7.48 -11.52 -0.81
N GLN A 90 -6.66 -11.43 0.23
CA GLN A 90 -6.08 -12.56 0.96
C GLN A 90 -5.29 -13.51 0.04
N TRP A 91 -4.76 -12.98 -1.07
CA TRP A 91 -3.98 -13.77 -2.01
C TRP A 91 -2.60 -14.06 -1.43
N ARG A 92 -2.13 -15.28 -1.67
CA ARG A 92 -0.78 -15.69 -1.30
C ARG A 92 0.14 -15.43 -2.47
N ASP A 93 0.99 -14.42 -2.33
CA ASP A 93 2.11 -14.23 -3.25
C ASP A 93 3.31 -15.08 -2.83
N THR A 94 4.28 -15.26 -3.72
CA THR A 94 5.47 -16.10 -3.52
C THR A 94 6.51 -15.45 -2.61
N SER A 95 6.49 -14.13 -2.49
CA SER A 95 7.34 -13.31 -1.62
C SER A 95 6.73 -11.90 -1.51
N ALA A 96 7.39 -10.95 -0.83
CA ALA A 96 6.91 -9.57 -0.78
C ALA A 96 6.69 -8.97 -2.19
N HIS A 97 7.67 -9.14 -3.08
CA HIS A 97 7.59 -8.75 -4.49
C HIS A 97 7.54 -10.00 -5.37
N GLY A 98 6.55 -10.85 -5.12
CA GLY A 98 6.38 -12.13 -5.79
C GLY A 98 5.82 -12.01 -7.20
N ARG A 99 5.24 -13.10 -7.70
CA ARG A 99 4.69 -13.14 -9.06
C ARG A 99 3.52 -12.17 -9.22
N LEU A 100 2.59 -12.14 -8.27
CA LEU A 100 1.41 -11.27 -8.37
C LEU A 100 1.82 -9.80 -8.32
N PHE A 101 2.71 -9.44 -7.39
CA PHE A 101 3.24 -8.10 -7.27
C PHE A 101 3.89 -7.63 -8.58
N ARG A 102 4.82 -8.42 -9.13
CA ARG A 102 5.55 -8.04 -10.35
C ARG A 102 4.63 -7.90 -11.56
N GLN A 103 3.58 -8.71 -11.66
CA GLN A 103 2.61 -8.59 -12.75
C GLN A 103 1.83 -7.28 -12.71
N MET A 104 1.59 -6.72 -11.52
CA MET A 104 0.87 -5.46 -11.34
C MET A 104 1.78 -4.24 -11.41
N MET A 105 3.09 -4.40 -11.16
CA MET A 105 4.08 -3.33 -11.21
C MET A 105 4.62 -3.07 -12.63
N ASN A 106 4.27 -3.92 -13.61
CA ASN A 106 4.78 -3.88 -14.98
C ASN A 106 3.98 -2.95 -15.91
#